data_AF-A0A517X0H4-F1
#
_entry.id   AF-A0A517X0H4-F1
#
_cell.length_a   1.000
_cell.length_b   1.000
_cell.length_c   1.000
_cell.angle_alpha   90.00
_cell.angle_beta   90.00
_cell.angle_gamma   90.00
#
_symmetry.space_group_name_H-M   'P 1'
#
loop_
_entity.id
_entity.type
_entity.pdbx_description
1 polymer ?
#
loop_
_entity_poly.entity_id
_entity_poly.type
_entity_poly.pdbx_seq_one_letter_code
_entity_poly.pdbx_strand_id
1 'polypeptide(L)' 'MSHVEDLWDGSEYAQNSSMQYRQTLEARERIDVSLYKRVLDIGCGNGAITKYLSQQIPSSQVVEQQ' A
#
# COMPACT_ATOMS: atom_id res chain seq x y z
N MET A 1 11.64 31.23 -14.22
CA MET A 1 11.48 30.11 -13.26
C MET A 1 10.22 29.38 -13.67
N SER A 2 10.34 28.27 -14.40
CA SER A 2 9.18 27.43 -14.70
C SER A 2 8.87 26.60 -13.47
N HIS A 3 7.71 26.82 -12.88
CA HIS A 3 7.13 25.88 -11.93
C HIS A 3 6.84 24.61 -12.72
N VAL A 4 7.69 23.60 -12.56
CA VAL A 4 7.31 22.24 -12.93
C VAL A 4 6.26 21.86 -11.91
N GLU A 5 4.99 21.83 -12.32
CA GLU A 5 3.98 21.15 -11.53
C GLU A 5 4.39 19.69 -11.46
N ASP A 6 4.59 19.17 -10.23
CA ASP A 6 4.75 17.74 -9.98
C ASP A 6 3.42 17.05 -10.34
N LEU A 7 3.24 16.78 -11.63
CA LEU A 7 2.12 16.02 -12.15
C LEU A 7 2.26 14.59 -11.63
N TRP A 8 1.45 14.23 -10.64
CA TRP A 8 1.37 12.86 -10.18
C TRP A 8 0.83 11.95 -11.30
N ASP A 9 1.58 10.90 -11.64
CA ASP A 9 1.16 9.85 -12.56
C ASP A 9 1.10 8.50 -11.83
N GLY A 10 -0.12 8.02 -11.58
CA GLY A 10 -0.34 6.72 -10.95
C GLY A 10 0.20 5.54 -11.75
N SER A 11 0.35 5.66 -13.07
CA SER A 11 0.92 4.63 -13.93
C SER A 11 2.45 4.57 -13.78
N GLU A 12 3.13 5.71 -13.70
CA GLU A 12 4.55 5.78 -13.40
C GLU A 12 4.84 5.26 -11.98
N TYR A 13 3.98 5.61 -11.00
CA TYR A 13 4.07 5.06 -9.65
C TYR A 13 3.92 3.53 -9.65
N ALA A 14 2.96 2.99 -10.39
CA ALA A 14 2.75 1.54 -10.48
C ALA A 14 3.98 0.81 -11.07
N GLN A 15 4.68 1.41 -12.02
CA GLN A 15 5.89 0.84 -12.62
C GLN A 15 7.11 0.89 -11.67
N ASN A 16 7.16 1.89 -10.79
CA ASN A 16 8.31 2.16 -9.93
C ASN A 16 8.12 1.79 -8.44
N SER A 17 6.95 1.29 -8.04
CA SER A 17 6.61 1.01 -6.63
C SER A 17 7.02 -0.39 -6.11
N SER A 18 7.88 -1.09 -6.85
CA SER A 18 8.30 -2.45 -6.49
C SER A 18 9.07 -2.54 -5.17
N MET A 19 9.76 -1.47 -4.77
CA MET A 19 10.51 -1.40 -3.51
C MET A 19 9.56 -1.32 -2.31
N GLN A 20 8.54 -0.46 -2.40
CA GLN A 20 7.49 -0.31 -1.40
C GLN A 20 6.75 -1.64 -1.20
N TYR A 21 6.41 -2.32 -2.29
CA TYR A 21 5.78 -3.64 -2.22
C TYR A 21 6.65 -4.66 -1.48
N ARG A 22 7.96 -4.70 -1.78
CA ARG A 22 8.91 -5.60 -1.11
C ARG A 22 9.02 -5.30 0.40
N GLN A 23 9.10 -4.02 0.76
CA GLN A 23 9.15 -3.59 2.15
C GLN A 23 7.91 -4.02 2.94
N THR A 24 6.72 -3.97 2.33
CA THR A 24 5.50 -4.51 2.93
C THR A 24 5.61 -6.00 3.23
N LEU A 25 6.14 -6.80 2.28
CA LEU A 25 6.32 -8.24 2.49
C LEU A 25 7.28 -8.52 3.66
N GLU A 26 8.40 -7.81 3.72
CA GLU A 26 9.38 -7.93 4.81
C GLU A 26 8.80 -7.48 6.17
N ALA A 27 8.03 -6.40 6.18
CA ALA A 27 7.39 -5.91 7.41
C ALA A 27 6.34 -6.90 7.94
N ARG A 28 5.60 -7.56 7.04
CA ARG A 28 4.62 -8.59 7.41
C ARG A 28 5.27 -9.77 8.12
N GLU A 29 6.49 -10.17 7.76
CA GLU A 29 7.17 -11.26 8.47
C GLU A 29 7.44 -10.94 9.95
N ARG A 30 7.44 -9.65 10.31
CA ARG A 30 7.69 -9.17 11.68
C ARG A 30 6.42 -8.83 12.43
N ILE A 31 5.28 -8.74 11.75
CA ILE A 31 3.99 -8.32 12.31
C ILE A 31 2.93 -9.34 11.93
N ASP A 32 2.38 -10.02 12.92
CA ASP A 32 1.20 -10.86 12.70
C ASP A 32 -0.05 -9.99 12.49
N VAL A 33 -0.29 -9.63 11.23
CA VAL A 33 -1.42 -8.80 10.83
C VAL A 33 -2.78 -9.50 11.00
N SER A 34 -2.80 -10.83 11.18
CA SER A 34 -4.05 -11.60 11.33
C SER A 34 -4.76 -11.38 12.66
N LEU A 35 -4.04 -10.83 13.65
CA LEU A 35 -4.58 -10.51 14.96
C LEU A 35 -5.46 -9.25 14.96
N TYR A 36 -5.38 -8.43 13.92
CA TYR A 36 -6.07 -7.14 13.86
C TYR A 36 -7.34 -7.24 13.02
N LYS A 37 -8.48 -6.90 13.62
CA LYS A 37 -9.78 -6.91 12.92
C LYS A 37 -9.97 -5.75 11.94
N ARG A 38 -9.18 -4.69 12.07
CA ARG A 38 -9.25 -3.47 11.25
C ARG A 38 -7.85 -2.99 10.92
N VAL A 39 -7.59 -2.74 9.66
CA VAL A 39 -6.31 -2.25 9.13
C VAL A 39 -6.60 -1.03 8.25
N LEU A 40 -5.84 0.04 8.49
CA LEU A 40 -5.86 1.27 7.68
C LEU A 40 -4.52 1.40 6.96
N ASP A 41 -4.56 1.49 5.64
CA ASP A 41 -3.39 1.69 4.78
C ASP A 41 -3.32 3.16 4.35
N ILE A 42 -2.38 3.92 4.91
CA ILE A 42 -2.23 5.37 4.70
C ILE A 42 -1.18 5.62 3.62
N GLY A 43 -1.49 6.45 2.64
CA GLY A 43 -0.63 6.67 1.48
C GLY A 43 -0.62 5.44 0.58
N CYS A 44 -1.79 4.85 0.34
CA CYS A 44 -1.97 3.58 -0.36
C CYS A 44 -1.51 3.58 -1.83
N GLY A 45 -1.29 4.76 -2.42
CA GLY A 45 -0.86 4.94 -3.79
C GLY A 45 -1.85 4.30 -4.77
N ASN A 46 -1.43 3.24 -5.45
CA ASN A 46 -2.28 2.49 -6.39
C ASN A 46 -3.09 1.35 -5.74
N GLY A 47 -3.05 1.21 -4.40
CA GLY A 47 -3.82 0.21 -3.65
C GLY A 47 -3.28 -1.23 -3.76
N ALA A 48 -2.11 -1.45 -4.36
CA ALA A 48 -1.54 -2.80 -4.53
C ALA A 48 -1.30 -3.49 -3.17
N ILE A 49 -0.78 -2.74 -2.19
CA ILE A 49 -0.52 -3.22 -0.83
C ILE A 49 -1.84 -3.46 -0.09
N THR A 50 -2.78 -2.51 -0.16
CA THR A 50 -4.12 -2.66 0.43
C THR A 50 -4.81 -3.93 -0.06
N LYS A 51 -4.79 -4.18 -1.37
CA LYS A 51 -5.34 -5.39 -1.98
C LYS A 51 -4.62 -6.66 -1.54
N TYR A 52 -3.29 -6.61 -1.48
CA TYR A 52 -2.50 -7.73 -0.97
C TYR A 52 -2.92 -8.07 0.48
N LEU A 53 -3.00 -7.07 1.37
CA LEU A 53 -3.40 -7.29 2.76
C LEU A 53 -4.81 -7.87 2.85
N SER A 54 -5.79 -7.35 2.10
CA SER A 54 -7.17 -7.86 2.16
C SER A 54 -7.30 -9.33 1.75
N GLN A 55 -6.46 -9.81 0.83
CA GLN A 55 -6.43 -11.22 0.44
C GLN A 55 -5.80 -12.12 1.51
N GLN A 56 -4.89 -11.58 2.32
CA GLN A 56 -4.11 -12.34 3.29
C GLN A 56 -4.80 -12.43 4.66
N ILE A 57 -5.65 -11.45 4.97
CA ILE A 57 -6.45 -11.41 6.21
C ILE A 57 -7.94 -11.24 5.90
N PRO A 58 -8.59 -12.22 5.24
CA PRO A 58 -9.94 -12.08 4.70
C PRO A 58 -11.03 -11.90 5.77
N SER A 59 -10.74 -12.23 7.03
CA SER A 59 -11.64 -11.99 8.18
C SER A 59 -11.58 -10.57 8.73
N SER A 60 -10.67 -9.74 8.21
CA SER A 60 -10.40 -8.39 8.70
C SER A 60 -10.91 -7.33 7.72
N GLN A 61 -11.27 -6.17 8.25
CA GLN A 61 -11.60 -5.01 7.42
C GLN A 61 -10.32 -4.25 7.07
N VAL A 62 -10.00 -4.16 5.78
CA VAL A 62 -8.86 -3.38 5.28
C VAL A 62 -9.41 -2.18 4.52
N VAL A 63 -8.98 -0.98 4.87
CA VAL A 63 -9.44 0.30 4.29
C VAL A 63 -8.22 1.11 3.86
N GLU A 64 -8.33 1.83 2.75
CA GLU A 64 -7.29 2.71 2.22
C GLU A 64 -7.57 4.20 2.50
N GLN A 65 -6.51 4.98 2.66
CA GLN A 65 -6.52 6.43 2.71
C GLN A 65 -5.41 6.97 1.80
N GLN A 66 -5.80 7.86 0.87
CA GLN A 66 -4.89 8.58 -0.03
C GLN A 66 -4.20 9.74 0.70
#